data_AF-A0A3B3UAK8-F1
#
_entry.id   AF-A0A3B3UAK8-F1
#
_cell.length_a   1.000
_cell.length_b   1.000
_cell.length_c   1.000
_cell.angle_alpha   90.00
_cell.angle_beta   90.00
_cell.angle_gamma   90.00
#
_symmetry.space_group_name_H-M   'P 1'
#
loop_
_entity.id
_entity.type
_entity.pdbx_description
1 polymer ?
#
loop_
_entity_poly.entity_id
_entity_poly.type
_entity_poly.pdbx_seq_one_letter_code
_entity_poly.pdbx_strand_id
1 'polypeptide(L)'
;MVRRLVPDCDVRFLQSQHGSGKGAAMVTAVAYRLATQHAERQRVLDTLRLSREQLLEVKRRLTEEMARGLSKQTHDQTSVKMLPTYVRSTPDGTEQGDFLALDLGGSSFRVLLVRLKNEKKQKVDMHQKIYSIDQDTLQGTGEELFNYIVYCIADFLDYRGMSGASLPLGFTFSFPCDQTKLNEVTFCLPV
;
A
#
# COMPACT_ATOMS: atom_id res chain seq x y z
N MET A 1 -15.38 -61.48 26.93
CA MET A 1 -14.83 -60.51 27.89
C MET A 1 -15.19 -59.06 27.54
N VAL A 2 -15.07 -58.64 26.28
CA VAL A 2 -15.27 -57.23 25.85
C VAL A 2 -16.70 -56.69 26.05
N ARG A 3 -17.75 -57.49 25.77
CA ARG A 3 -19.16 -57.10 26.00
C ARG A 3 -19.52 -56.77 27.46
N ARG A 4 -18.73 -57.23 28.45
CA ARG A 4 -18.94 -56.89 29.88
C ARG A 4 -18.29 -55.56 30.28
N LEU A 5 -17.31 -55.08 29.50
CA LEU A 5 -16.54 -53.86 29.78
C LEU A 5 -17.13 -52.64 29.06
N VAL A 6 -17.74 -52.85 27.90
CA VAL A 6 -18.40 -51.81 27.09
C VAL A 6 -19.73 -52.36 26.56
N PRO A 7 -20.77 -52.45 27.41
CA PRO A 7 -22.01 -53.15 27.08
C PRO A 7 -22.86 -52.43 26.03
N ASP A 8 -22.76 -51.11 25.93
CA ASP A 8 -23.54 -50.28 25.00
C ASP A 8 -22.83 -50.04 23.65
N CYS A 9 -21.71 -50.74 23.41
CA CYS A 9 -20.93 -50.60 22.17
C CYS A 9 -20.97 -51.88 21.33
N ASP A 10 -21.25 -51.74 20.03
CA ASP A 10 -21.06 -52.83 19.07
C ASP A 10 -19.61 -52.83 18.57
N VAL A 11 -18.85 -53.85 18.96
CA VAL A 11 -17.42 -53.95 18.67
C VAL A 11 -17.16 -55.06 17.68
N ARG A 12 -16.58 -54.70 16.53
CA ARG A 12 -16.17 -55.65 15.48
C ARG A 12 -14.65 -55.86 15.50
N PHE A 13 -14.23 -57.10 15.74
CA PHE A 13 -12.82 -57.49 15.63
C PHE A 13 -12.52 -57.93 14.20
N LEU A 14 -11.52 -57.30 13.58
CA LEU A 14 -11.05 -57.62 12.24
C LEU A 14 -9.58 -58.05 12.32
N GLN A 15 -9.28 -59.29 11.93
CA GLN A 15 -7.92 -59.80 11.88
C GLN A 15 -7.24 -59.33 10.59
N SER A 16 -6.05 -58.73 10.70
CA SER A 16 -5.27 -58.36 9.50
C SER A 16 -4.58 -59.59 8.91
N GLN A 17 -5.00 -60.01 7.71
CA GLN A 17 -4.44 -61.18 7.03
C GLN A 17 -3.04 -60.95 6.44
N HIS A 18 -2.59 -59.69 6.33
CA HIS A 18 -1.31 -59.33 5.71
C HIS A 18 -0.39 -58.55 6.67
N GLY A 19 -0.60 -58.67 7.99
CA GLY A 19 0.12 -57.88 8.98
C GLY A 19 -0.10 -56.37 8.82
N SER A 20 0.91 -55.56 9.12
CA SER A 20 0.84 -54.09 9.03
C SER A 20 1.08 -53.53 7.63
N GLY A 21 1.52 -54.36 6.67
CA GLY A 21 2.02 -53.91 5.36
C GLY A 21 1.00 -53.13 4.52
N LYS A 22 -0.26 -53.57 4.49
CA LYS A 22 -1.33 -52.85 3.75
C LYS A 22 -1.60 -51.46 4.34
N GLY A 23 -1.62 -51.35 5.67
CA GLY A 23 -1.79 -50.06 6.35
C GLY A 23 -0.60 -49.14 6.11
N ALA A 24 0.62 -49.67 6.21
CA ALA A 24 1.85 -48.93 5.90
C ALA A 24 1.86 -48.43 4.44
N ALA A 25 1.46 -49.26 3.48
CA ALA A 25 1.38 -48.86 2.07
C ALA A 25 0.37 -47.72 1.83
N MET A 26 -0.81 -47.78 2.48
CA MET A 26 -1.81 -46.71 2.37
C MET A 26 -1.30 -45.38 2.94
N VAL A 27 -0.64 -45.41 4.10
CA VAL A 27 -0.02 -44.21 4.71
C VAL A 27 1.10 -43.67 3.81
N THR A 28 1.97 -44.55 3.32
CA THR A 28 3.07 -44.18 2.40
C THR A 28 2.55 -43.54 1.12
N ALA A 29 1.47 -44.05 0.53
CA ALA A 29 0.87 -43.45 -0.67
C ALA A 29 0.38 -42.01 -0.44
N VAL A 30 -0.24 -41.75 0.71
CA VAL A 30 -0.68 -40.39 1.08
C VAL A 30 0.52 -39.48 1.36
N ALA A 31 1.51 -39.97 2.12
CA ALA A 31 2.72 -39.21 2.44
C ALA A 31 3.50 -38.84 1.16
N TYR A 32 3.63 -39.79 0.22
CA TYR A 32 4.25 -39.55 -1.08
C TYR A 32 3.52 -38.46 -1.85
N ARG A 33 2.18 -38.55 -1.95
CA ARG A 33 1.36 -37.51 -2.63
C ARG A 33 1.57 -36.13 -2.02
N LEU A 34 1.55 -36.02 -0.69
CA LEU A 34 1.78 -34.74 0.01
C LEU A 34 3.20 -34.22 -0.22
N ALA A 35 4.21 -35.08 -0.21
CA ALA A 35 5.58 -34.70 -0.50
C ALA A 35 5.74 -34.18 -1.94
N THR A 36 5.09 -34.81 -2.92
CA THR A 36 5.07 -34.33 -4.31
C THR A 36 4.42 -32.95 -4.41
N GLN A 37 3.24 -32.77 -3.82
CA GLN A 37 2.55 -31.47 -3.79
C GLN A 37 3.38 -30.39 -3.09
N HIS A 38 4.07 -30.74 -2.00
CA HIS A 38 4.95 -29.82 -1.30
C HIS A 38 6.15 -29.43 -2.17
N ALA A 39 6.78 -30.38 -2.85
CA ALA A 39 7.90 -30.13 -3.75
C ALA A 39 7.50 -29.22 -4.93
N GLU A 40 6.32 -29.44 -5.51
CA GLU A 40 5.77 -28.58 -6.57
C GLU A 40 5.55 -27.14 -6.07
N ARG A 41 4.92 -26.99 -4.90
CA ARG A 41 4.72 -25.67 -4.28
C ARG A 41 6.04 -25.00 -3.99
N GLN A 42 7.01 -25.73 -3.42
CA GLN A 42 8.31 -25.20 -3.07
C GLN A 42 9.05 -24.72 -4.33
N ARG A 43 8.97 -25.47 -5.43
CA ARG A 43 9.55 -25.07 -6.71
C ARG A 43 8.98 -23.74 -7.22
N VAL A 44 7.68 -23.50 -7.07
CA VAL A 44 7.06 -22.21 -7.44
C VAL A 44 7.56 -21.10 -6.51
N LEU A 45 7.55 -21.33 -5.20
CA LEU A 45 7.98 -20.33 -4.21
C LEU A 45 9.47 -19.99 -4.32
N ASP A 46 10.31 -20.95 -4.71
CA ASP A 46 11.74 -20.73 -4.89
C ASP A 46 12.03 -19.75 -6.04
N THR A 47 11.13 -19.60 -7.01
CA THR A 47 11.28 -18.56 -8.06
C THR A 47 11.13 -17.13 -7.52
N LEU A 48 10.47 -16.98 -6.36
CA LEU A 48 10.29 -15.71 -5.67
C LEU A 48 11.38 -15.46 -4.61
N ARG A 49 12.24 -16.45 -4.35
CA ARG A 49 13.37 -16.32 -3.42
C ARG A 49 14.56 -15.71 -4.15
N LEU A 50 14.75 -14.42 -3.93
CA LEU A 50 15.89 -13.70 -4.46
C LEU A 50 17.13 -13.93 -3.59
N SER A 51 18.23 -14.33 -4.21
CA SER A 51 19.54 -14.37 -3.58
C SER A 51 20.07 -12.95 -3.32
N ARG A 52 21.07 -12.83 -2.45
CA ARG A 52 21.75 -11.55 -2.21
C ARG A 52 22.35 -10.95 -3.50
N GLU A 53 22.89 -11.79 -4.38
CA GLU A 53 23.45 -11.35 -5.66
C GLU A 53 22.36 -10.79 -6.59
N GLN A 54 21.20 -11.45 -6.65
CA GLN A 54 20.05 -10.94 -7.41
C GLN A 54 19.53 -9.61 -6.85
N LEU A 55 19.48 -9.44 -5.54
CA LEU A 55 19.09 -8.17 -4.92
C LEU A 55 20.10 -7.04 -5.20
N LEU A 56 21.40 -7.35 -5.21
CA LEU A 56 22.44 -6.39 -5.59
C LEU A 56 22.32 -5.99 -7.07
N GLU A 57 21.95 -6.93 -7.94
CA GLU A 57 21.68 -6.65 -9.35
C GLU A 57 20.43 -5.76 -9.53
N VAL A 58 19.35 -6.01 -8.78
CA VAL A 58 18.18 -5.13 -8.77
C VAL A 58 18.56 -3.71 -8.33
N LYS A 59 19.35 -3.57 -7.26
CA LYS A 59 19.88 -2.27 -6.79
C LYS A 59 20.66 -1.57 -7.91
N ARG A 60 21.56 -2.29 -8.59
CA ARG A 60 22.37 -1.73 -9.68
C ARG A 60 21.47 -1.21 -10.82
N ARG A 61 20.54 -2.03 -11.30
CA ARG A 61 19.60 -1.65 -12.37
C ARG A 61 18.75 -0.44 -12.00
N LEU A 62 18.22 -0.39 -10.78
CA LEU A 62 17.44 0.77 -10.31
C LEU A 62 18.31 2.03 -10.28
N THR A 63 19.57 1.92 -9.85
CA THR A 63 20.51 3.05 -9.84
C THR A 63 20.79 3.59 -11.23
N GLU A 64 20.93 2.70 -12.22
CA GLU A 64 21.12 3.07 -13.62
C GLU A 64 19.87 3.75 -14.20
N GLU A 65 18.68 3.23 -13.93
CA GLU A 65 17.43 3.87 -14.39
C GLU A 65 17.20 5.23 -13.72
N MET A 66 17.56 5.40 -12.44
CA MET A 66 17.55 6.72 -11.79
C MET A 66 18.49 7.71 -12.49
N ALA A 67 19.72 7.29 -12.82
CA ALA A 67 20.66 8.13 -13.54
C ALA A 67 20.13 8.52 -14.93
N ARG A 68 19.48 7.58 -15.64
CA ARG A 68 18.82 7.84 -16.91
C ARG A 68 17.62 8.79 -16.77
N GLY A 69 16.85 8.69 -15.70
CA GLY A 69 15.71 9.58 -15.41
C GLY A 69 16.11 11.00 -15.09
N LEU A 70 17.27 11.19 -14.45
CA LEU A 70 17.83 12.54 -14.19
C LEU A 70 18.48 13.17 -15.43
N SER A 71 18.89 12.36 -16.40
CA SER A 71 19.56 12.83 -17.61
C SER A 71 18.57 13.34 -18.65
N LYS A 72 18.77 14.59 -19.10
CA LYS A 72 17.92 15.25 -20.10
C LYS A 72 17.81 14.47 -21.40
N GLN A 73 18.86 13.75 -21.81
CA GLN A 73 18.91 13.01 -23.07
C GLN A 73 18.13 11.69 -23.01
N THR A 74 17.97 11.12 -21.83
CA THR A 74 17.41 9.76 -21.64
C THR A 74 16.09 9.73 -20.87
N HIS A 75 15.67 10.86 -20.30
CA HIS A 75 14.47 10.99 -19.45
C HIS A 75 13.20 10.43 -20.10
N ASP A 76 12.95 10.75 -21.37
CA ASP A 76 11.76 10.30 -22.08
C ASP A 76 11.73 8.77 -22.31
N GLN A 77 12.91 8.14 -22.32
CA GLN A 77 13.10 6.72 -22.65
C GLN A 77 13.17 5.78 -21.43
N THR A 78 13.18 6.32 -20.21
CA THR A 78 13.17 5.50 -18.98
C THR A 78 11.77 5.41 -18.37
N SER A 79 11.52 4.31 -17.68
CA SER A 79 10.34 4.11 -16.85
C SER A 79 10.43 4.82 -15.49
N VAL A 80 11.64 5.13 -15.01
CA VAL A 80 11.87 5.82 -13.73
C VAL A 80 12.08 7.32 -14.01
N LYS A 81 10.98 8.09 -13.96
CA LYS A 81 10.96 9.47 -14.45
C LYS A 81 11.74 10.48 -13.61
N MET A 82 12.03 10.22 -12.33
CA MET A 82 12.78 11.15 -11.47
C MET A 82 12.22 12.60 -11.51
N LEU A 83 10.90 12.73 -11.40
CA LEU A 83 10.19 14.01 -11.57
C LEU A 83 10.57 15.02 -10.47
N PRO A 84 10.80 16.31 -10.80
CA PRO A 84 11.14 17.34 -9.83
C PRO A 84 9.91 17.75 -8.99
N THR A 85 10.07 17.80 -7.67
CA THR A 85 8.99 18.17 -6.72
C THR A 85 8.92 19.67 -6.41
N TYR A 86 9.95 20.43 -6.82
CA TYR A 86 10.15 21.85 -6.48
C TYR A 86 10.32 22.15 -4.98
N VAL A 87 10.41 21.12 -4.13
CA VAL A 87 10.84 21.24 -2.73
C VAL A 87 12.37 21.22 -2.68
N ARG A 88 12.98 22.30 -2.20
CA ARG A 88 14.44 22.53 -2.31
C ARG A 88 15.23 22.23 -1.04
N SER A 89 14.56 22.11 0.10
CA SER A 89 15.17 21.82 1.39
C SER A 89 14.18 21.10 2.29
N THR A 90 14.71 20.39 3.27
CA THR A 90 13.92 19.86 4.39
C THR A 90 13.57 20.98 5.37
N PRO A 91 12.60 20.76 6.28
CA PRO A 91 12.27 21.73 7.32
C PRO A 91 13.49 22.17 8.13
N ASP A 92 13.53 23.45 8.51
CA ASP A 92 14.62 24.07 9.28
C ASP A 92 14.20 24.53 10.68
N GLY A 93 12.92 24.38 11.02
CA GLY A 93 12.36 24.74 12.32
C GLY A 93 11.79 26.16 12.39
N THR A 94 11.92 26.96 11.31
CA THR A 94 11.35 28.31 11.23
C THR A 94 9.89 28.30 10.78
N GLU A 95 9.35 27.13 10.41
CA GLU A 95 7.98 26.99 9.92
C GLU A 95 6.96 27.27 11.03
N GLN A 96 6.00 28.13 10.71
CA GLN A 96 4.93 28.54 11.61
C GLN A 96 3.66 28.90 10.83
N GLY A 97 2.52 28.75 11.48
CA GLY A 97 1.21 29.10 10.92
C GLY A 97 0.22 27.94 10.90
N ASP A 98 -0.98 28.23 10.43
CA ASP A 98 -2.07 27.29 10.25
C ASP A 98 -2.22 26.97 8.76
N PHE A 99 -2.21 25.69 8.41
CA PHE A 99 -2.23 25.20 7.03
C PHE A 99 -3.34 24.18 6.87
N LEU A 100 -4.01 24.22 5.72
CA LEU A 100 -4.79 23.08 5.26
C LEU A 100 -3.88 22.10 4.52
N ALA A 101 -4.14 20.82 4.66
CA ALA A 101 -3.56 19.80 3.80
C ALA A 101 -4.63 18.85 3.27
N LEU A 102 -4.49 18.46 2.01
CA LEU A 102 -5.30 17.45 1.37
C LEU A 102 -4.44 16.23 1.09
N ASP A 103 -5.00 15.04 1.26
CA ASP A 103 -4.34 13.76 0.98
C ASP A 103 -5.24 12.89 0.11
N LEU A 104 -4.90 12.79 -1.17
CA LEU A 104 -5.62 12.03 -2.19
C LEU A 104 -4.68 11.03 -2.89
N GLY A 105 -5.15 9.79 -3.05
CA GLY A 105 -4.45 8.73 -3.79
C GLY A 105 -4.12 7.47 -2.98
N GLY A 106 -4.57 7.39 -1.72
CA GLY A 106 -4.65 6.15 -0.95
C GLY A 106 -6.08 5.56 -0.93
N SER A 107 -6.36 4.67 0.02
CA SER A 107 -7.69 4.05 0.20
C SER A 107 -8.77 5.00 0.72
N SER A 108 -8.41 6.22 1.15
CA SER A 108 -9.36 7.21 1.66
C SER A 108 -8.82 8.62 1.43
N PHE A 109 -9.72 9.57 1.22
CA PHE A 109 -9.40 11.00 1.10
C PHE A 109 -9.39 11.66 2.47
N ARG A 110 -8.45 12.57 2.73
CA ARG A 110 -8.35 13.28 4.01
C ARG A 110 -8.21 14.77 3.82
N VAL A 111 -8.89 15.53 4.68
CA VAL A 111 -8.68 16.96 4.87
C VAL A 111 -8.09 17.16 6.26
N LEU A 112 -6.98 17.90 6.34
CA LEU A 112 -6.23 18.14 7.56
C LEU A 112 -6.09 19.64 7.83
N LEU A 113 -6.11 20.01 9.12
CA LEU A 113 -5.64 21.28 9.64
C LEU A 113 -4.36 21.03 10.42
N VAL A 114 -3.25 21.61 9.96
CA VAL A 114 -1.93 21.52 10.57
C VAL A 114 -1.57 22.87 11.16
N ARG A 115 -1.30 22.91 12.46
CA ARG A 115 -0.88 24.12 13.17
C ARG A 115 0.55 23.97 13.65
N LEU A 116 1.42 24.85 13.15
CA LEU A 116 2.83 24.91 13.48
C LEU A 116 3.07 26.09 14.43
N LYS A 117 3.42 25.79 15.68
CA LYS A 117 3.73 26.82 16.69
C LYS A 117 5.22 26.99 16.85
N ASN A 118 5.66 28.26 16.83
CA ASN A 118 7.04 28.65 17.11
C ASN A 118 7.26 28.74 18.64
N GLU A 119 7.29 27.59 19.30
CA GLU A 119 7.59 27.45 20.73
C GLU A 119 8.94 26.71 20.92
N LYS A 120 9.57 26.82 22.11
CA LYS A 120 10.86 26.17 22.45
C LYS A 120 10.91 24.66 22.17
N LYS A 121 9.74 24.03 22.03
CA LYS A 121 9.56 22.72 21.41
C LYS A 121 8.57 22.92 20.27
N GLN A 122 9.00 22.72 19.02
CA GLN A 122 8.12 22.86 17.85
C GLN A 122 6.96 21.87 18.02
N LYS A 123 5.78 22.40 18.36
CA LYS A 123 4.58 21.59 18.61
C LYS A 123 3.73 21.64 17.35
N VAL A 124 3.57 20.47 16.72
CA VAL A 124 2.65 20.26 15.61
C VAL A 124 1.31 19.81 16.20
N ASP A 125 0.26 20.60 16.00
CA ASP A 125 -1.12 20.20 16.30
C ASP A 125 -1.85 19.88 14.99
N MET A 126 -2.42 18.69 14.90
CA MET A 126 -3.00 18.17 13.66
C MET A 126 -4.39 17.63 13.91
N HIS A 127 -5.35 18.12 13.13
CA HIS A 127 -6.72 17.64 13.12
C HIS A 127 -7.06 17.16 11.72
N GLN A 128 -7.77 16.05 11.58
CA GLN A 128 -8.11 15.48 10.28
C GLN A 128 -9.54 14.94 10.28
N LYS A 129 -10.14 14.90 9.09
CA LYS A 129 -11.37 14.17 8.81
C LYS A 129 -11.18 13.34 7.54
N ILE A 130 -11.67 12.10 7.59
CA ILE A 130 -11.60 11.15 6.49
C ILE A 130 -12.92 11.20 5.74
N TYR A 131 -12.82 11.26 4.42
CA TYR A 131 -13.94 11.24 3.49
C TYR A 131 -13.81 10.05 2.56
N SER A 132 -14.95 9.40 2.28
CA SER A 132 -15.01 8.27 1.34
C SER A 132 -15.41 8.79 -0.03
N ILE A 133 -14.56 8.58 -1.02
CA ILE A 133 -14.88 8.85 -2.42
C ILE A 133 -15.45 7.56 -3.01
N ASP A 134 -16.67 7.62 -3.52
CA ASP A 134 -17.31 6.51 -4.21
C ASP A 134 -16.62 6.23 -5.57
N GLN A 135 -16.80 5.02 -6.10
CA GLN A 135 -16.12 4.63 -7.33
C GLN A 135 -16.59 5.44 -8.55
N ASP A 136 -17.85 5.86 -8.58
CA ASP A 136 -18.40 6.63 -9.70
C ASP A 136 -17.75 8.02 -9.73
N THR A 137 -17.61 8.69 -8.59
CA THR A 137 -16.86 9.97 -8.50
C THR A 137 -15.37 9.79 -8.84
N LEU A 138 -14.75 8.69 -8.41
CA LEU A 138 -13.31 8.45 -8.66
C LEU A 138 -13.00 8.17 -10.13
N GLN A 139 -13.92 7.52 -10.84
CA GLN A 139 -13.80 7.17 -12.27
C GLN A 139 -14.56 8.13 -13.19
N GLY A 140 -15.26 9.10 -12.62
CA GLY A 140 -16.04 10.11 -13.32
C GLY A 140 -15.15 11.21 -13.92
N THR A 141 -15.75 12.38 -14.12
CA THR A 141 -15.03 13.53 -14.66
C THR A 141 -14.13 14.17 -13.60
N GLY A 142 -13.08 14.87 -14.07
CA GLY A 142 -12.26 15.68 -13.17
C GLY A 142 -13.10 16.75 -12.45
N GLU A 143 -14.10 17.32 -13.11
CA GLU A 143 -15.01 18.30 -12.50
C GLU A 143 -15.78 17.71 -11.31
N GLU A 144 -16.37 16.53 -11.45
CA GLU A 144 -17.08 15.83 -10.37
C GLU A 144 -16.14 15.54 -9.18
N LEU A 145 -14.94 15.02 -9.45
CA LEU A 145 -13.95 14.74 -8.41
C LEU A 145 -13.55 16.02 -7.64
N PHE A 146 -13.22 17.10 -8.35
CA PHE A 146 -12.80 18.35 -7.72
C PHE A 146 -13.95 19.06 -7.00
N ASN A 147 -15.19 18.96 -7.51
CA ASN A 147 -16.38 19.44 -6.80
C ASN A 147 -16.58 18.70 -5.47
N TYR A 148 -16.40 17.37 -5.46
CA TYR A 148 -16.46 16.58 -4.24
C TYR A 148 -15.36 16.96 -3.23
N ILE A 149 -14.13 17.17 -3.71
CA ILE A 149 -13.01 17.64 -2.88
C ILE A 149 -13.34 18.99 -2.22
N VAL A 150 -13.87 19.94 -2.99
CA VAL A 150 -14.28 21.26 -2.48
C VAL A 150 -15.38 21.13 -1.42
N TYR A 151 -16.39 20.28 -1.66
CA TYR A 151 -17.42 19.97 -0.67
C TYR A 151 -16.84 19.48 0.65
N CYS A 152 -15.89 18.53 0.60
CA CYS A 152 -15.24 18.00 1.79
C CYS A 152 -14.44 19.07 2.55
N ILE A 153 -13.77 19.99 1.83
CA ILE A 153 -13.04 21.11 2.45
C ILE A 153 -14.02 22.03 3.19
N ALA A 154 -15.15 22.38 2.55
CA ALA A 154 -16.17 23.23 3.16
C ALA A 154 -16.75 22.58 4.44
N ASP A 155 -17.18 21.32 4.35
CA ASP A 155 -17.68 20.57 5.50
C ASP A 155 -16.64 20.43 6.62
N PHE A 156 -15.36 20.24 6.28
CA PHE A 156 -14.29 20.21 7.27
C PHE A 156 -14.12 21.56 7.97
N LEU A 157 -14.08 22.67 7.22
CA LEU A 157 -13.94 24.01 7.79
C LEU A 157 -15.13 24.36 8.69
N ASP A 158 -16.34 24.01 8.30
CA ASP A 158 -17.56 24.18 9.12
C ASP A 158 -17.46 23.36 10.40
N TYR A 159 -17.06 22.08 10.30
CA TYR A 159 -16.82 21.21 11.47
C TYR A 159 -15.76 21.77 12.44
N ARG A 160 -14.77 22.50 11.92
CA ARG A 160 -13.73 23.16 12.72
C ARG A 160 -14.16 24.52 13.28
N GLY A 161 -15.34 25.03 12.94
CA GLY A 161 -15.78 26.38 13.29
C GLY A 161 -14.95 27.46 12.59
N MET A 162 -14.46 27.17 11.38
CA MET A 162 -13.56 28.01 10.60
C MET A 162 -14.17 28.37 9.23
N SER A 163 -15.49 28.35 9.11
CA SER A 163 -16.22 28.76 7.91
C SER A 163 -15.79 30.16 7.47
N GLY A 164 -15.43 30.30 6.19
CA GLY A 164 -14.95 31.58 5.62
C GLY A 164 -13.48 31.90 5.90
N ALA A 165 -12.72 31.05 6.60
CA ALA A 165 -11.28 31.23 6.76
C ALA A 165 -10.54 31.06 5.42
N SER A 166 -9.54 31.90 5.18
CA SER A 166 -8.59 31.74 4.07
C SER A 166 -7.26 31.23 4.64
N LEU A 167 -6.89 30.00 4.29
CA LEU A 167 -5.68 29.33 4.77
C LEU A 167 -4.83 28.87 3.59
N PRO A 168 -3.49 28.93 3.71
CA PRO A 168 -2.61 28.26 2.75
C PRO A 168 -2.90 26.75 2.75
N LEU A 169 -2.93 26.16 1.56
CA LEU A 169 -3.29 24.76 1.36
C LEU A 169 -2.15 24.01 0.65
N GLY A 170 -1.72 22.90 1.25
CA GLY A 170 -0.87 21.90 0.59
C GLY A 170 -1.73 20.77 0.04
N PHE A 171 -1.47 20.34 -1.20
CA PHE A 171 -2.19 19.22 -1.79
C PHE A 171 -1.23 18.05 -2.05
N THR A 172 -1.37 17.00 -1.25
CA THR A 172 -0.73 15.71 -1.50
C THR A 172 -1.58 14.93 -2.49
N PHE A 173 -1.08 14.83 -3.72
CA PHE A 173 -1.73 14.12 -4.82
C PHE A 173 -0.83 12.95 -5.24
N SER A 174 -1.19 11.74 -4.82
CA SER A 174 -0.31 10.55 -4.92
C SER A 174 -0.35 9.89 -6.30
N PHE A 175 -0.23 10.69 -7.35
CA PHE A 175 -0.13 10.23 -8.73
C PHE A 175 1.05 10.91 -9.43
N PRO A 176 1.63 10.28 -10.47
CA PRO A 176 2.65 10.93 -11.28
C PRO A 176 2.14 12.24 -11.89
N CYS A 177 2.95 13.27 -11.75
CA CYS A 177 2.58 14.65 -12.04
C CYS A 177 3.76 15.37 -12.64
N ASP A 178 3.57 16.00 -13.80
CA ASP A 178 4.58 16.89 -14.36
C ASP A 178 4.42 18.27 -13.73
N GLN A 179 5.44 18.74 -13.02
CA GLN A 179 5.41 19.99 -12.30
C GLN A 179 6.32 21.01 -13.00
N THR A 180 5.83 22.24 -13.14
CA THR A 180 6.62 23.38 -13.63
C THR A 180 6.99 24.33 -12.50
N LYS A 181 6.22 24.31 -11.40
CA LYS A 181 6.41 25.06 -10.14
C LYS A 181 5.83 24.26 -8.97
N LEU A 182 6.09 24.72 -7.74
CA LEU A 182 5.56 24.08 -6.52
C LEU A 182 4.03 24.04 -6.48
N ASN A 183 3.36 25.04 -7.07
CA ASN A 183 1.90 25.20 -7.08
C ASN A 183 1.29 25.02 -8.48
N GLU A 184 2.00 24.39 -9.41
CA GLU A 184 1.55 24.20 -10.79
C GLU A 184 1.89 22.78 -11.25
N VAL A 185 0.86 22.05 -11.69
CA VAL A 185 0.97 20.64 -12.04
C VAL A 185 0.09 20.31 -13.24
N THR A 186 0.60 19.45 -14.11
CA THR A 186 -0.18 18.75 -15.14
C THR A 186 -0.28 17.27 -14.74
N PHE A 187 -1.50 16.76 -14.63
CA PHE A 187 -1.74 15.36 -14.32
C PHE A 187 -1.25 14.50 -15.47
N CYS A 188 -0.28 13.61 -15.20
CA CYS A 188 0.12 12.61 -16.17
C CYS A 188 -0.95 11.53 -16.17
N LEU A 189 -2.02 11.71 -16.95
CA LEU A 189 -2.96 10.62 -17.19
C LEU A 189 -2.19 9.45 -17.81
N PRO A 190 -2.41 8.21 -17.33
CA PRO A 190 -1.91 7.05 -18.06
C PRO A 190 -2.56 7.07 -19.45
N VAL A 191 -1.73 7.16 -20.47
CA VAL A 191 -2.12 6.84 -21.86
C VAL A 191 -2.40 5.34 -21.94
#